data_AF-A0A7X6PG99-F1
#
_entry.id   AF-A0A7X6PG99-F1
#
_cell.length_a   1.000
_cell.length_b   1.000
_cell.length_c   1.000
_cell.angle_alpha   90.00
_cell.angle_beta   90.00
_cell.angle_gamma   90.00
#
_symmetry.space_group_name_H-M   'P 1'
#
loop_
_entity.id
_entity.type
_entity.pdbx_description
1 polymer ?
#
loop_
_entity_poly.entity_id
_entity_poly.type
_entity_poly.pdbx_seq_one_letter_code
_entity_poly.pdbx_strand_id
1 'polypeptide(L)'
;MKELNLPEYSFRIIERDGKRMILDTLRRKYVRLTPEEWVRQNFVQYLIQEGHYPPGLIGIEVPAPFNRLKKRVDILVHDRMGKPVMIVECKSYNLPLDEPVFEQIATYNMKYNV
;
A
#
# COMPACT_ATOMS: atom_id res chain seq x y z
N MET A 1 -11.55 -5.25 12.81
CA MET A 1 -10.13 -5.41 12.39
C MET A 1 -9.27 -4.85 13.52
N LYS A 2 -7.96 -5.10 13.56
CA LYS A 2 -7.10 -4.50 14.59
C LYS A 2 -7.08 -2.98 14.43
N GLU A 3 -7.25 -2.26 15.54
CA GLU A 3 -7.02 -0.82 15.61
C GLU A 3 -5.53 -0.55 15.38
N LEU A 4 -5.22 0.32 14.42
CA LEU A 4 -3.84 0.68 14.08
C LEU A 4 -3.48 1.97 14.80
N ASN A 5 -2.19 2.24 14.98
CA ASN A 5 -1.71 3.53 15.49
C ASN A 5 -1.76 4.61 14.39
N LEU A 6 -2.95 4.81 13.83
CA LEU A 6 -3.30 5.77 12.77
C LEU A 6 -4.68 6.36 13.11
N PRO A 7 -5.03 7.57 12.60
CA PRO A 7 -6.39 8.07 12.70
C PRO A 7 -7.43 7.09 12.15
N GLU A 8 -8.67 7.20 12.62
CA GLU A 8 -9.75 6.35 12.14
C GLU A 8 -10.27 6.81 10.77
N TYR A 9 -10.48 5.86 9.88
CA TYR A 9 -11.04 6.12 8.54
C TYR A 9 -12.23 5.22 8.23
N SER A 10 -13.14 5.74 7.40
CA SER A 10 -14.31 5.01 6.94
C SER A 10 -14.00 4.21 5.68
N PHE A 11 -14.25 2.90 5.71
CA PHE A 11 -14.03 2.00 4.58
C PHE A 11 -15.32 1.31 4.15
N ARG A 12 -15.52 1.16 2.83
CA ARG A 12 -16.60 0.32 2.29
C ARG A 12 -16.15 -1.13 2.31
N ILE A 13 -16.71 -1.90 3.23
CA ILE A 13 -16.44 -3.33 3.39
C ILE A 13 -17.73 -4.09 3.06
N ILE A 14 -17.61 -5.12 2.23
CA ILE A 14 -18.72 -5.99 1.85
C ILE A 14 -18.34 -7.45 2.11
N GLU A 15 -19.34 -8.32 2.11
CA GLU A 15 -19.15 -9.76 2.09
C GLU A 15 -19.50 -10.32 0.70
N ARG A 16 -18.62 -11.16 0.16
CA ARG A 16 -18.80 -11.82 -1.13
C ARG A 16 -18.23 -13.23 -1.05
N ASP A 17 -19.03 -14.24 -1.38
CA ASP A 17 -18.63 -15.65 -1.34
C ASP A 17 -18.03 -16.08 0.02
N GLY A 18 -18.63 -15.62 1.12
CA GLY A 18 -18.16 -15.88 2.50
C GLY A 18 -16.82 -15.22 2.86
N LYS A 19 -16.35 -14.27 2.05
CA LYS A 19 -15.11 -13.52 2.27
C LYS A 19 -15.40 -12.05 2.43
N ARG A 20 -14.75 -11.42 3.41
CA ARG A 20 -14.76 -9.96 3.57
C ARG A 20 -13.89 -9.32 2.50
N MET A 21 -14.44 -8.29 1.86
CA MET A 21 -13.80 -7.52 0.81
C MET A 21 -13.83 -6.04 1.17
N ILE A 22 -12.78 -5.30 0.84
CA ILE A 22 -12.67 -3.85 1.03
C ILE A 22 -12.57 -3.18 -0.33
N LEU A 23 -13.24 -2.04 -0.50
CA LEU A 23 -13.07 -1.23 -1.70
C LEU A 23 -11.73 -0.51 -1.64
N ASP A 24 -10.82 -0.89 -2.54
CA ASP A 24 -9.66 -0.07 -2.85
C ASP A 24 -10.10 1.03 -3.81
N THR A 25 -10.11 2.27 -3.32
CA THR A 25 -10.63 3.43 -4.07
C THR A 25 -9.69 3.85 -5.21
N LEU A 26 -8.38 3.61 -5.08
CA LEU A 26 -7.40 3.99 -6.11
C LEU A 26 -7.36 2.94 -7.23
N ARG A 27 -7.41 1.64 -6.88
CA ARG A 27 -7.53 0.54 -7.85
C ARG A 27 -8.96 0.34 -8.38
N ARG A 28 -9.95 1.05 -7.82
CA ARG A 28 -11.37 1.02 -8.20
C ARG A 28 -11.99 -0.38 -8.22
N LYS A 29 -11.63 -1.23 -7.26
CA LYS A 29 -12.13 -2.61 -7.16
C LYS A 29 -12.21 -3.08 -5.72
N TYR A 30 -13.08 -4.05 -5.48
CA TYR A 30 -13.09 -4.78 -4.21
C TYR A 30 -11.97 -5.80 -4.18
N VAL A 31 -11.16 -5.77 -3.12
CA VAL A 31 -10.06 -6.72 -2.85
C VAL A 31 -10.31 -7.44 -1.54
N ARG A 32 -9.69 -8.60 -1.35
CA ARG A 32 -9.86 -9.38 -0.12
C ARG A 32 -9.32 -8.58 1.06
N LEU A 33 -10.14 -8.42 2.11
CA LEU A 33 -9.75 -7.72 3.33
C LEU A 33 -8.84 -8.63 4.17
N THR A 34 -7.56 -8.67 3.84
CA THR A 34 -6.52 -9.33 4.63
C THR A 34 -5.95 -8.36 5.68
N PRO A 35 -5.23 -8.84 6.71
CA PRO A 35 -4.52 -7.98 7.66
C PRO A 35 -3.53 -7.00 7.00
N GLU A 36 -2.82 -7.46 5.97
CA GLU A 36 -1.90 -6.61 5.20
C GLU A 36 -2.65 -5.57 4.37
N GLU A 37 -3.74 -5.96 3.70
CA GLU A 37 -4.58 -5.03 2.94
C GLU A 37 -5.25 -3.99 3.85
N TRP A 38 -5.60 -4.37 5.08
CA TRP A 38 -6.09 -3.44 6.09
C TRP A 38 -5.04 -2.37 6.44
N VAL A 39 -3.78 -2.78 6.66
CA VAL A 39 -2.67 -1.83 6.88
C VAL A 39 -2.49 -0.93 5.65
N ARG A 40 -2.46 -1.52 4.45
CA ARG A 40 -2.30 -0.78 3.18
C ARG A 40 -3.39 0.28 2.98
N GLN A 41 -4.67 -0.07 3.12
CA GLN A 41 -5.77 0.88 2.92
C GLN A 41 -5.79 1.99 3.98
N ASN A 42 -5.44 1.70 5.24
CA ASN A 42 -5.28 2.74 6.28
C ASN A 42 -4.13 3.68 5.97
N PHE A 43 -2.99 3.16 5.50
CA PHE A 43 -1.85 3.99 5.10
C PHE A 43 -2.17 4.88 3.89
N VAL A 44 -2.93 4.36 2.92
CA VAL A 44 -3.41 5.16 1.78
C VAL A 44 -4.28 6.33 2.25
N GLN A 45 -5.22 6.09 3.19
CA GLN A 45 -6.03 7.18 3.75
C GLN A 45 -5.18 8.18 4.52
N TYR A 46 -4.21 7.73 5.32
CA TYR A 46 -3.27 8.59 6.01
C TYR A 46 -2.48 9.50 5.06
N LEU A 47 -1.93 8.94 3.97
CA LEU A 47 -1.21 9.73 2.97
C LEU A 47 -2.09 10.79 2.31
N ILE A 48 -3.37 10.48 2.06
CA ILE A 48 -4.30 11.42 1.41
C ILE A 48 -4.78 12.50 2.39
N GLN A 49 -5.24 12.11 3.57
CA GLN A 49 -5.93 13.00 4.50
C GLN A 49 -4.94 13.82 5.34
N GLU A 50 -3.93 13.17 5.90
CA GLU A 50 -2.95 13.79 6.79
C GLU A 50 -1.68 14.20 6.04
N GLY A 51 -1.20 13.34 5.13
CA GLY A 51 -0.03 13.61 4.29
C GLY A 51 -0.30 14.57 3.14
N HIS A 52 -1.57 14.89 2.86
CA HIS A 52 -2.03 15.75 1.77
C HIS A 52 -1.50 15.37 0.38
N TYR A 53 -1.16 14.10 0.16
CA TYR A 53 -0.78 13.60 -1.15
C TYR A 53 -2.03 13.40 -2.01
N PRO A 54 -2.13 14.07 -3.18
CA PRO A 54 -3.26 13.88 -4.08
C PRO A 54 -3.39 12.40 -4.49
N PRO A 55 -4.61 11.81 -4.46
CA PRO A 55 -4.82 10.40 -4.82
C PRO A 55 -4.25 9.99 -6.18
N GLY A 56 -4.25 10.91 -7.16
CA GLY A 56 -3.72 10.67 -8.50
C GLY A 56 -2.20 10.49 -8.57
N LEU A 57 -1.46 10.81 -7.49
CA LEU A 57 -0.01 10.61 -7.40
C LEU A 57 0.38 9.31 -6.68
N ILE A 58 -0.60 8.58 -6.15
CA ILE A 58 -0.38 7.37 -5.35
C ILE A 58 -0.74 6.15 -6.18
N GLY A 59 0.25 5.31 -6.47
CA GLY A 59 0.08 4.00 -7.08
C GLY A 59 0.03 2.89 -6.04
N ILE A 60 -0.83 1.90 -6.24
CA ILE A 60 -0.94 0.71 -5.38
C ILE A 60 -0.60 -0.54 -6.18
N GLU A 61 0.20 -1.45 -5.59
CA GLU A 61 0.65 -2.70 -6.21
C GLU A 61 1.35 -2.48 -7.56
N VAL A 62 2.19 -1.44 -7.63
CA VAL A 62 2.88 -1.02 -8.86
C VAL A 62 3.92 -2.08 -9.25
N PRO A 63 3.87 -2.65 -10.47
CA PRO A 63 4.85 -3.62 -10.92
C PRO A 63 6.28 -3.08 -10.84
N ALA A 64 7.19 -3.81 -10.21
CA ALA A 64 8.60 -3.46 -10.16
C ALA A 64 9.33 -4.18 -11.32
N PRO A 65 10.08 -3.49 -12.20
CA PRO A 65 10.66 -4.07 -13.40
C PRO A 65 11.89 -4.97 -13.16
N PHE A 66 12.11 -5.44 -11.93
CA PHE A 66 13.43 -5.92 -11.48
C PHE A 66 13.71 -7.42 -11.60
N ASN A 67 12.77 -8.26 -12.02
CA ASN A 67 13.06 -9.69 -12.19
C ASN A 67 12.05 -10.43 -13.06
N ARG A 68 12.41 -11.66 -13.48
CA ARG A 68 11.46 -12.65 -14.06
C ARG A 68 10.31 -12.98 -13.09
N LEU A 69 10.47 -12.66 -11.80
CA LEU A 69 9.44 -12.72 -10.77
C LEU A 69 8.63 -11.42 -10.76
N LYS A 70 7.30 -11.54 -10.81
CA LYS A 70 6.34 -10.42 -10.74
C LYS A 70 6.34 -9.79 -9.34
N LYS A 71 7.37 -9.02 -9.00
CA LYS A 71 7.41 -8.19 -7.78
C LYS A 71 6.60 -6.91 -7.95
N ARG A 72 6.04 -6.42 -6.85
CA ARG A 72 5.20 -5.21 -6.81
C ARG A 72 5.60 -4.37 -5.61
N VAL A 73 5.55 -3.05 -5.79
CA VAL A 73 5.62 -2.09 -4.71
C VAL A 73 4.21 -1.89 -4.16
N ASP A 74 4.04 -2.01 -2.84
CA ASP A 74 2.72 -1.90 -2.23
C ASP A 74 2.11 -0.52 -2.44
N ILE A 75 2.84 0.55 -2.11
CA ILE A 75 2.45 1.93 -2.38
C ILE A 75 3.66 2.70 -2.94
N LEU A 76 3.47 3.37 -4.07
CA LEU A 76 4.46 4.23 -4.71
C LEU A 76 3.87 5.62 -4.89
N VAL A 77 4.47 6.63 -4.28
CA VAL A 77 4.04 8.04 -4.40
C VAL A 77 4.95 8.76 -5.38
N HIS A 78 4.36 9.55 -6.26
CA HIS A 78 5.07 10.40 -7.22
C HIS A 78 4.90 11.88 -6.89
N ASP A 79 5.80 12.71 -7.38
CA ASP A 79 5.58 14.15 -7.48
C ASP A 79 4.71 14.49 -8.71
N ARG A 80 4.45 15.80 -8.91
CA ARG A 80 3.66 16.30 -10.04
C ARG A 80 4.36 16.14 -11.40
N MET A 81 5.66 15.86 -11.41
CA MET A 81 6.43 15.54 -12.62
C MET A 81 6.42 14.03 -12.93
N GLY A 82 5.76 13.22 -12.10
CA GLY A 82 5.72 11.77 -12.25
C GLY A 82 6.99 11.08 -11.75
N LYS A 83 7.86 11.78 -11.00
CA LYS A 83 9.04 11.16 -10.38
C LYS A 83 8.63 10.49 -9.07
N PRO A 84 9.04 9.25 -8.81
CA PRO A 84 8.88 8.61 -7.49
C PRO A 84 9.55 9.43 -6.38
N VAL A 85 8.86 9.58 -5.25
CA VAL A 85 9.34 10.31 -4.07
C VAL A 85 9.12 9.58 -2.74
N MET A 86 8.31 8.51 -2.74
CA MET A 86 8.12 7.68 -1.55
C MET A 86 7.73 6.26 -1.95
N ILE A 87 8.30 5.30 -1.23
CA ILE A 87 7.91 3.88 -1.29
C ILE A 87 7.41 3.48 0.09
N VAL A 88 6.27 2.81 0.14
CA VAL A 88 5.78 2.17 1.37
C VAL A 88 5.59 0.69 1.09
N GLU A 89 6.20 -0.13 1.93
CA GLU A 89 6.01 -1.58 1.98
C GLU A 89 5.13 -1.89 3.20
N CYS A 90 4.03 -2.62 2.99
CA CYS A 90 3.06 -2.94 4.03
C CYS A 90 3.18 -4.42 4.42
N LYS A 91 3.03 -4.70 5.71
CA LYS A 91 2.89 -6.07 6.25
C LYS A 91 1.69 -6.15 7.17
N SER A 92 1.27 -7.37 7.47
CA SER A 92 0.28 -7.62 8.51
C SER A 92 0.74 -7.05 9.85
N TYR A 93 -0.18 -6.46 10.61
CA TYR A 93 0.05 -5.85 11.93
C TYR A 93 0.54 -6.81 13.04
N ASN A 94 0.70 -8.09 12.72
CA ASN A 94 1.19 -9.15 13.61
C ASN A 94 2.51 -9.77 13.12
N LEU A 95 3.03 -9.35 11.97
CA LEU A 95 4.30 -9.84 11.46
C LEU A 95 5.43 -8.89 11.88
N PRO A 96 6.57 -9.43 12.34
CA PRO A 96 7.77 -8.62 12.53
C PRO A 96 8.24 -8.08 11.17
N LEU A 97 8.85 -6.89 11.19
CA LEU A 97 9.60 -6.36 10.05
C LEU A 97 11.02 -6.91 10.16
N ASP A 98 11.29 -8.02 9.46
CA ASP A 98 12.57 -8.72 9.48
C ASP A 98 13.49 -8.30 8.32
N GLU A 99 14.73 -8.81 8.31
CA GLU A 99 15.74 -8.52 7.28
C GLU A 99 15.23 -8.66 5.84
N PRO A 100 14.48 -9.71 5.46
CA PRO A 100 13.87 -9.82 4.13
C PRO A 100 12.99 -8.62 3.72
N VAL A 101 12.23 -8.05 4.67
CA VAL A 101 11.41 -6.85 4.39
C VAL A 101 12.30 -5.64 4.13
N PHE A 102 13.38 -5.49 4.89
CA PHE A 102 14.36 -4.41 4.68
C PHE A 102 15.11 -4.56 3.35
N GLU A 103 15.50 -5.78 2.99
CA GLU A 103 16.12 -6.06 1.68
C GLU A 103 15.17 -5.73 0.52
N GLN A 104 13.88 -6.03 0.67
CA GLN A 104 12.88 -5.72 -0.33
C GLN A 104 12.75 -4.20 -0.54
N ILE A 105 12.61 -3.43 0.53
CA ILE A 105 12.46 -1.97 0.40
C ILE A 105 13.76 -1.32 -0.10
N ALA A 106 14.93 -1.79 0.34
CA ALA A 106 16.23 -1.32 -0.15
C ALA A 106 16.40 -1.57 -1.66
N THR A 107 15.98 -2.74 -2.14
CA THR A 107 16.00 -3.07 -3.58
C THR A 107 15.16 -2.09 -4.39
N TYR A 108 13.96 -1.74 -3.91
CA TYR A 108 13.11 -0.79 -4.61
C TYR A 108 13.66 0.63 -4.52
N ASN A 109 14.25 1.01 -3.39
CA ASN A 109 14.83 2.33 -3.19
C ASN A 109 15.96 2.61 -4.18
N MET A 110 16.89 1.65 -4.33
CA MET A 110 17.98 1.74 -5.31
C MET A 110 17.49 1.93 -6.74
N LYS A 111 16.30 1.42 -7.10
CA LYS A 111 15.74 1.59 -8.45
C LYS A 111 15.10 2.94 -8.65
N TYR A 112 14.17 3.29 -7.78
CA TYR A 112 13.37 4.49 -7.96
C TYR A 112 14.10 5.75 -7.50
N ASN A 113 15.26 5.59 -6.86
CA ASN A 113 16.09 6.66 -6.31
C ASN A 113 15.28 7.60 -5.42
N VAL A 114 14.60 6.94 -4.47
CA VAL A 114 13.77 7.55 -3.43
C VAL A 114 14.59 7.71 -2.16
#